data_AF-A7RJE0-F1
#
_entry.id   AF-A7RJE0-F1
#
_cell.length_a   1.000
_cell.length_b   1.000
_cell.length_c   1.000
_cell.angle_alpha   90.00
_cell.angle_beta   90.00
_cell.angle_gamma   90.00
#
_symmetry.space_group_name_H-M   'P 1'
#
loop_
_entity.id
_entity.type
_entity.pdbx_description
1 polymer ?
#
loop_
_entity_poly.entity_id
_entity_poly.type
_entity_poly.pdbx_seq_one_letter_code
_entity_poly.pdbx_strand_id
1 'polypeptide(L)'
;SKYDYDLVLHKSILFYEAQRSGKLPSTNRISWRGDSALGDHGDNGEDLTGGWYDAGDYVKFGFPMASSATVLAWGLVEYRDAYQAAGELDNALNSIKWATDYFIKAHTKKFEFYGQVSTVVRHMP
;
A
#
# COMPACT_ATOMS: atom_id res chain seq x y z
N SER A 1 5.35 -20.98 21.82
CA SER A 1 4.12 -20.17 21.88
C SER A 1 2.92 -21.04 21.51
N LYS A 2 1.70 -20.66 21.90
CA LYS A 2 0.44 -21.31 21.45
C LYS A 2 0.08 -20.96 20.00
N TYR A 3 0.61 -19.85 19.49
CA TYR A 3 0.34 -19.34 18.15
C TYR A 3 1.63 -19.24 17.33
N ASP A 4 1.47 -19.46 16.02
CA ASP A 4 2.51 -19.25 15.02
C ASP A 4 2.52 -17.77 14.61
N TYR A 5 3.41 -16.99 15.24
CA TYR A 5 3.50 -15.56 15.00
C TYR A 5 4.17 -15.21 13.67
N ASP A 6 4.99 -16.11 13.13
CA ASP A 6 5.61 -15.93 11.82
C ASP A 6 4.53 -15.99 10.73
N LEU A 7 3.62 -16.98 10.84
CA LEU A 7 2.47 -17.07 9.94
C LEU A 7 1.51 -15.87 10.07
N VAL A 8 1.30 -15.37 11.29
CA VAL A 8 0.45 -14.18 11.52
C VAL A 8 1.07 -12.95 10.86
N LEU A 9 2.38 -12.73 11.05
CA LEU A 9 3.08 -11.60 10.46
C LEU A 9 3.07 -11.67 8.92
N HIS A 10 3.36 -12.85 8.38
CA HIS A 10 3.29 -13.12 6.94
C HIS A 10 1.92 -12.75 6.35
N LYS A 11 0.83 -13.24 6.96
CA LYS A 11 -0.53 -12.94 6.51
C LYS A 11 -0.89 -11.46 6.65
N SER A 12 -0.43 -10.81 7.71
CA SER A 12 -0.67 -9.37 7.91
C SER A 12 0.00 -8.53 6.83
N ILE A 13 1.17 -8.93 6.31
CA ILE A 13 1.84 -8.22 5.22
C ILE A 13 1.14 -8.51 3.89
N LEU A 14 0.73 -9.76 3.64
CA LEU A 14 -0.07 -10.11 2.46
C LEU A 14 -1.38 -9.34 2.37
N PHE A 15 -1.99 -8.98 3.50
CA PHE A 15 -3.16 -8.09 3.52
C PHE A 15 -2.88 -6.75 2.83
N TYR A 16 -1.77 -6.08 3.15
CA TYR A 16 -1.40 -4.82 2.46
C TYR A 16 -1.08 -5.02 0.98
N GLU A 17 -0.50 -6.16 0.59
CA GLU A 17 -0.32 -6.49 -0.83
C GLU A 17 -1.66 -6.63 -1.55
N ALA A 18 -2.64 -7.26 -0.89
CA ALA A 18 -4.00 -7.42 -1.40
C ALA A 18 -4.77 -6.10 -1.51
N GLN A 19 -4.26 -5.00 -0.92
CA GLN A 19 -4.83 -3.65 -1.04
C GLN A 19 -4.13 -2.76 -2.07
N ARG A 20 -3.02 -3.20 -2.69
CA ARG A 20 -2.25 -2.36 -3.64
C ARG A 20 -3.08 -1.89 -4.83
N SER A 21 -3.19 -0.59 -5.09
CA SER A 21 -3.74 0.00 -6.33
C SER A 21 -2.61 0.29 -7.33
N GLY A 22 -2.90 0.39 -8.63
CA GLY A 22 -1.94 0.70 -9.67
C GLY A 22 -1.41 -0.52 -10.42
N LYS A 23 -0.28 -0.36 -11.12
CA LYS A 23 0.41 -1.43 -11.84
C LYS A 23 1.18 -2.31 -10.86
N LEU A 24 0.78 -3.57 -10.72
CA LEU A 24 1.39 -4.49 -9.76
C LEU A 24 2.78 -4.94 -10.24
N PRO A 25 3.72 -5.20 -9.31
CA PRO A 25 5.03 -5.71 -9.68
C PRO A 25 4.91 -7.16 -10.16
N SER A 26 5.85 -7.60 -11.00
CA SER A 26 5.93 -9.01 -11.45
C SER A 26 6.14 -10.00 -10.30
N THR A 27 6.59 -9.50 -9.14
CA THR A 27 6.77 -10.25 -7.89
C THR A 27 5.51 -10.30 -7.00
N ASN A 28 4.36 -9.85 -7.51
CA ASN A 28 3.09 -9.89 -6.77
C ASN A 28 2.77 -11.32 -6.28
N ARG A 29 2.49 -11.47 -4.98
CA ARG A 29 2.18 -12.75 -4.33
C ARG A 29 0.67 -13.02 -4.25
N ILE A 30 -0.17 -12.03 -4.54
CA ILE A 30 -1.63 -12.15 -4.49
C ILE A 30 -2.17 -12.49 -5.88
N SER A 31 -2.32 -13.79 -6.16
CA SER A 31 -2.61 -14.33 -7.51
C SER A 31 -3.91 -13.86 -8.15
N TRP A 32 -4.90 -13.44 -7.36
CA TRP A 32 -6.20 -12.97 -7.84
C TRP A 32 -6.26 -11.44 -8.03
N ARG A 33 -5.22 -10.70 -7.62
CA ARG A 33 -5.10 -9.27 -7.88
C ARG A 33 -4.37 -9.04 -9.20
N GLY A 34 -4.86 -8.07 -9.98
CA GLY A 34 -4.22 -7.57 -11.19
C GLY A 34 -4.07 -6.04 -11.17
N ASP A 35 -3.50 -5.50 -12.24
CA ASP A 35 -3.36 -4.05 -12.45
C ASP A 35 -4.73 -3.35 -12.34
N SER A 36 -4.79 -2.25 -11.60
CA SER A 36 -6.04 -1.51 -11.37
C SER A 36 -5.79 -0.01 -11.27
N ALA A 37 -6.83 0.80 -11.51
CA ALA A 37 -6.79 2.27 -11.37
C ALA A 37 -5.58 2.94 -12.06
N LEU A 38 -5.20 2.42 -13.24
CA LEU A 38 -4.05 2.91 -14.01
C LEU A 38 -4.21 4.35 -14.55
N GLY A 39 -5.43 4.89 -14.48
CA GLY A 39 -5.76 6.26 -14.85
C GLY A 39 -5.91 7.20 -13.66
N ASP A 40 -5.52 6.80 -12.44
CA ASP A 40 -5.55 7.71 -11.29
C ASP A 40 -4.60 8.89 -11.55
N HIS A 41 -5.15 10.10 -11.63
CA HIS A 41 -4.40 11.32 -11.90
C HIS A 41 -4.92 12.52 -11.10
N GLY A 42 -4.08 13.54 -10.94
CA GLY A 42 -4.45 14.84 -10.40
C GLY A 42 -5.17 15.71 -11.44
N ASP A 43 -5.69 16.87 -11.02
CA ASP A 43 -6.47 17.78 -11.88
C ASP A 43 -5.65 18.30 -13.08
N ASN A 44 -4.31 18.30 -12.99
CA ASN A 44 -3.42 18.71 -14.07
C ASN A 44 -2.67 17.54 -14.71
N GLY A 45 -3.12 16.30 -14.49
CA GLY A 45 -2.54 15.10 -15.09
C GLY A 45 -1.33 14.53 -14.34
N GLU A 46 -1.10 14.94 -13.09
CA GLU A 46 -0.07 14.33 -12.24
C GLU A 46 -0.38 12.84 -12.03
N ASP A 47 0.61 11.97 -12.18
CA ASP A 47 0.42 10.53 -11.95
C ASP A 47 0.15 10.27 -10.47
N LEU A 48 -1.04 9.77 -10.15
CA LEU A 48 -1.43 9.38 -8.81
C LEU A 48 -1.66 7.87 -8.70
N THR A 49 -1.19 7.05 -9.64
CA THR A 49 -1.27 5.58 -9.54
C THR A 49 -0.40 5.05 -8.38
N GLY A 50 -0.84 3.96 -7.74
CA GLY A 50 -0.14 3.35 -6.60
C GLY A 50 -0.93 3.44 -5.29
N GLY A 51 -0.25 3.17 -4.18
CA GLY A 51 -0.83 3.24 -2.83
C GLY A 51 -1.78 2.08 -2.53
N TRP A 52 -2.51 2.17 -1.44
CA TRP A 52 -3.49 1.16 -1.02
C TRP A 52 -4.93 1.65 -1.18
N TYR A 53 -5.84 0.74 -1.49
CA TYR A 53 -7.25 0.95 -1.19
C TYR A 53 -7.47 0.88 0.32
N ASP A 54 -8.33 1.74 0.84
CA ASP A 54 -8.49 1.95 2.28
C ASP A 54 -9.09 0.73 3.00
N ALA A 55 -10.16 0.16 2.43
CA ALA A 55 -10.91 -0.92 3.06
C ALA A 55 -11.43 -1.92 2.01
N GLY A 56 -12.72 -2.24 2.05
CA GLY A 56 -13.40 -3.07 1.03
C GLY A 56 -13.87 -2.29 -0.20
N ASP A 57 -13.54 -1.00 -0.28
CA ASP A 57 -13.81 -0.15 -1.45
C ASP A 57 -12.54 0.04 -2.29
N TYR A 58 -12.59 0.97 -3.23
CA TYR A 58 -11.47 1.30 -4.12
C TYR A 58 -11.03 2.76 -3.96
N VAL A 59 -11.33 3.39 -2.83
CA VAL A 59 -10.92 4.77 -2.55
C VAL A 59 -9.55 4.75 -1.87
N LYS A 60 -8.67 5.64 -2.31
CA LYS A 60 -7.39 5.91 -1.64
C LYS A 60 -7.58 7.07 -0.69
N PHE A 61 -7.95 6.79 0.55
CA PHE A 61 -7.98 7.79 1.62
C PHE A 61 -6.56 8.00 2.17
N GLY A 62 -5.96 9.17 1.89
CA GLY A 62 -4.56 9.44 2.22
C GLY A 62 -4.27 9.44 3.73
N PHE A 63 -5.22 9.90 4.55
CA PHE A 63 -5.04 9.98 6.00
C PHE A 63 -4.89 8.59 6.68
N PRO A 64 -5.84 7.64 6.55
CA PRO A 64 -5.69 6.29 7.11
C PRO A 64 -4.54 5.50 6.46
N MET A 65 -4.26 5.72 5.17
CA MET A 65 -3.10 5.12 4.52
C MET A 65 -1.78 5.59 5.16
N ALA A 66 -1.64 6.90 5.41
CA ALA A 66 -0.44 7.47 6.01
C ALA A 66 -0.27 7.01 7.46
N SER A 67 -1.37 6.95 8.22
CA SER A 67 -1.38 6.38 9.57
C SER A 67 -0.90 4.92 9.58
N SER A 68 -1.45 4.09 8.70
CA SER A 68 -1.08 2.67 8.58
C SER A 68 0.39 2.48 8.19
N ALA A 69 0.87 3.24 7.20
CA ALA A 69 2.28 3.20 6.79
C ALA A 69 3.22 3.63 7.92
N THR A 70 2.83 4.64 8.70
CA THR A 70 3.60 5.10 9.88
C THR A 70 3.69 4.03 10.94
N VAL A 71 2.57 3.37 11.29
CA VAL A 71 2.55 2.30 12.30
C VAL A 71 3.36 1.08 11.83
N LEU A 72 3.26 0.69 10.55
CA LEU A 72 4.09 -0.37 9.98
C LEU A 72 5.58 -0.04 10.05
N ALA A 73 5.97 1.18 9.65
CA ALA A 73 7.35 1.63 9.71
C ALA A 73 7.87 1.66 11.15
N TRP A 74 7.07 2.15 12.09
CA TRP A 74 7.44 2.16 13.51
C TRP A 74 7.64 0.72 14.03
N GLY A 75 6.71 -0.19 13.73
CA GLY A 75 6.86 -1.61 14.09
C GLY A 75 8.14 -2.23 13.52
N LEU A 76 8.52 -1.88 12.30
CA LEU A 76 9.75 -2.38 11.67
C LEU A 76 11.02 -1.79 12.30
N VAL A 77 10.99 -0.52 12.71
CA VAL A 77 12.10 0.13 13.45
C VAL A 77 12.30 -0.53 14.81
N GLU A 78 11.24 -0.77 15.57
CA GLU A 78 11.33 -1.34 16.92
C GLU A 78 11.65 -2.84 16.92
N TYR A 79 11.09 -3.59 15.97
CA TYR A 79 11.11 -5.06 15.99
C TYR A 79 11.79 -5.68 14.76
N ARG A 80 12.77 -4.98 14.18
CA ARG A 80 13.46 -5.39 12.94
C ARG A 80 13.92 -6.86 12.95
N ASP A 81 14.51 -7.32 14.05
CA ASP A 81 15.03 -8.67 14.18
C ASP A 81 13.91 -9.73 14.14
N ALA A 82 12.71 -9.41 14.62
CA ALA A 82 11.55 -10.30 14.53
C ALA A 82 11.06 -10.44 13.09
N TYR A 83 11.00 -9.34 12.33
CA TYR A 83 10.69 -9.39 10.89
C TYR A 83 11.74 -10.19 10.12
N GLN A 84 13.03 -10.05 10.48
CA GLN A 84 14.10 -10.81 9.85
C GLN A 84 14.02 -12.29 10.17
N ALA A 85 13.77 -12.65 11.44
CA ALA A 85 13.61 -14.04 11.87
C ALA A 85 12.41 -14.73 11.19
N ALA A 86 11.31 -14.00 10.99
CA ALA A 86 10.13 -14.49 10.27
C ALA A 86 10.30 -14.51 8.73
N GLY A 87 11.42 -14.02 8.18
CA GLY A 87 11.64 -13.93 6.73
C GLY A 87 10.78 -12.88 6.02
N GLU A 88 10.24 -11.91 6.75
CA GLU A 88 9.26 -10.93 6.26
C GLU A 88 9.79 -9.49 6.17
N LEU A 89 11.07 -9.27 6.53
CA LEU A 89 11.69 -7.95 6.53
C LEU A 89 11.56 -7.24 5.18
N ASP A 90 11.94 -7.91 4.08
CA ASP A 90 11.92 -7.30 2.75
C ASP A 90 10.49 -7.05 2.26
N ASN A 91 9.54 -7.93 2.61
CA ASN A 91 8.14 -7.75 2.24
C ASN A 91 7.50 -6.58 2.98
N ALA A 92 7.81 -6.41 4.28
CA ALA A 92 7.34 -5.28 5.07
C ALA A 92 7.93 -3.96 4.55
N LEU A 93 9.23 -3.93 4.22
CA LEU A 93 9.87 -2.77 3.57
C LEU A 93 9.22 -2.45 2.22
N ASN A 94 8.94 -3.46 1.39
CA ASN A 94 8.24 -3.29 0.11
C ASN A 94 6.80 -2.80 0.28
N SER A 95 6.13 -3.18 1.38
CA SER A 95 4.80 -2.67 1.72
C SER A 95 4.87 -1.18 2.06
N ILE A 96 5.77 -0.78 2.96
CA ILE A 96 5.98 0.63 3.34
C ILE A 96 6.39 1.47 2.12
N LYS A 97 7.28 0.94 1.27
CA LYS A 97 7.70 1.58 0.03
C LYS A 97 6.51 1.85 -0.90
N TRP A 98 5.59 0.90 -1.03
CA TRP A 98 4.41 1.05 -1.89
C TRP A 98 3.53 2.24 -1.51
N ALA A 99 3.28 2.42 -0.21
CA ALA A 99 2.51 3.57 0.29
C ALA A 99 3.29 4.88 0.20
N THR A 100 4.59 4.86 0.52
CA THR A 100 5.42 6.07 0.53
C THR A 100 5.76 6.58 -0.87
N ASP A 101 5.97 5.70 -1.85
CA ASP A 101 6.09 6.08 -3.27
C ASP A 101 4.82 6.83 -3.73
N TYR A 102 3.63 6.38 -3.30
CA TYR A 102 2.38 7.07 -3.59
C TYR A 102 2.32 8.46 -2.93
N PHE A 103 2.76 8.61 -1.67
CA PHE A 103 2.80 9.94 -1.04
C PHE A 103 3.77 10.90 -1.71
N ILE A 104 4.90 10.40 -2.23
CA ILE A 104 5.83 11.21 -3.03
C ILE A 104 5.14 11.70 -4.31
N LYS A 105 4.38 10.84 -5.00
CA LYS A 105 3.57 11.25 -6.15
C LYS A 105 2.49 12.26 -5.78
N ALA A 106 1.81 12.05 -4.64
CA ALA A 106 0.75 12.91 -4.17
C ALA A 106 1.23 14.31 -3.73
N HIS A 107 2.51 14.44 -3.34
CA HIS A 107 3.14 15.73 -3.01
C HIS A 107 3.69 16.40 -4.27
N THR A 108 2.80 16.99 -5.06
CA THR A 108 3.12 17.50 -6.40
C THR A 108 3.88 18.82 -6.39
N LYS A 109 3.70 19.65 -5.35
CA LYS A 109 4.41 20.92 -5.13
C LYS A 109 4.58 21.19 -3.64
N LYS A 110 5.44 22.16 -3.28
CA LYS A 110 5.77 22.53 -1.89
C LYS A 110 4.54 22.64 -0.96
N PHE A 111 3.44 23.19 -1.45
CA PHE A 111 2.21 23.42 -0.68
C PHE A 111 0.97 22.76 -1.32
N GLU A 112 1.16 21.70 -2.10
CA GLU A 112 0.08 20.98 -2.78
C GLU A 112 0.23 19.48 -2.50
N PHE A 113 -0.83 18.87 -1.99
CA PHE A 113 -0.86 17.45 -1.66
C PHE A 113 -2.22 16.83 -1.97
N TYR A 114 -2.25 15.79 -2.79
CA TYR A 114 -3.47 15.03 -3.08
C TYR A 114 -3.82 14.09 -1.93
N GLY A 115 -4.81 14.49 -1.13
CA GLY A 115 -5.26 13.73 0.05
C GLY A 115 -6.17 12.54 -0.27
N GLN A 116 -6.77 12.49 -1.46
CA GLN A 116 -7.71 11.44 -1.83
C GLN A 116 -7.76 11.24 -3.34
N VAL A 117 -7.88 9.98 -3.77
CA VAL A 117 -8.27 9.64 -5.13
C VAL A 117 -9.40 8.61 -5.06
N SER A 118 -10.46 8.84 -5.83
CA SER A 118 -11.54 7.89 -6.01
C SER A 118 -11.69 7.63 -7.50
N THR A 119 -11.56 6.37 -7.89
CA THR A 119 -11.92 5.97 -9.25
C THR A 119 -13.44 5.83 -9.29
N VAL A 120 -14.12 6.64 -10.13
CA VAL A 120 -15.51 6.32 -10.48
C VAL A 120 -15.46 5.04 -11.29
N VAL A 121 -15.83 3.92 -10.67
CA VAL A 121 -16.07 2.67 -11.40
C VAL A 121 -17.29 2.94 -12.29
N ARG A 122 -17.10 3.42 -13.53
CA ARG A 122 -18.00 3.00 -14.60
C ARG A 122 -17.89 1.49 -14.60
N HIS A 123 -19.01 0.84 -14.27
CA HIS A 123 -19.20 -0.60 -14.24
C HIS A 123 -18.18 -1.30 -15.15
N MET A 124 -17.35 -2.17 -14.57
CA MET A 124 -16.74 -3.19 -15.41
C MET A 124 -17.87 -4.02 -16.04
N PRO A 125 -17.78 -4.37 -17.33
CA PRO A 125 -18.79 -5.19 -18.02
C PRO A 125 -18.98 -6.55 -17.35
#